data_AF-A0A9L0T3F9-F1
#
_entry.id   AF-A0A9L0T3F9-F1
#
_cell.length_a   1.000
_cell.length_b   1.000
_cell.length_c   1.000
_cell.angle_alpha   90.00
_cell.angle_beta   90.00
_cell.angle_gamma   90.00
#
_symmetry.space_group_name_H-M   'P 1'
#
loop_
_entity.id
_entity.type
_entity.pdbx_description
1 polymer ?
#
loop_
_entity_poly.entity_id
_entity_poly.type
_entity_poly.pdbx_seq_one_letter_code
_entity_poly.pdbx_strand_id
1 'polypeptide(L)'
;MVLGSLDKMVQLQKNTANIRNICVLAHVDHGKTTLADCLISSNGIISSRLAGKLRYMDSREDEQIRGITMKSSAISLHYTEDDCIVKMAKKFTINPKSS
;
A
#
# COMPACT_ATOMS: atom_id res chain seq x y z
N MET A 1 9.25 -6.62 18.34
CA MET A 1 8.94 -5.23 17.93
C MET A 1 7.55 -5.16 17.30
N VAL A 2 6.49 -5.56 18.03
CA VAL A 2 5.10 -5.57 17.49
C VAL A 2 4.09 -4.97 18.48
N LEU A 3 4.38 -4.99 19.79
CA LEU A 3 3.45 -4.50 20.82
C LEU A 3 3.53 -2.98 21.10
N GLY A 4 4.61 -2.29 20.70
CA GLY A 4 4.74 -0.83 20.91
C GLY A 4 4.07 0.03 19.84
N SER A 5 3.50 -0.57 18.80
CA SER A 5 3.03 0.15 17.61
C SER A 5 1.56 0.57 17.68
N LEU A 6 0.72 -0.12 18.47
CA LEU A 6 -0.72 0.17 18.49
C LEU A 6 -1.01 1.52 19.15
N ASP A 7 -0.38 1.81 20.29
CA ASP A 7 -0.53 3.11 20.96
C ASP A 7 -0.04 4.26 20.08
N LYS A 8 1.03 4.02 19.32
CA LYS A 8 1.59 5.00 18.37
C LYS A 8 0.63 5.24 17.20
N MET A 9 -0.02 4.19 16.67
CA MET A 9 -1.06 4.33 15.65
C MET A 9 -2.27 5.10 16.18
N VAL A 10 -2.75 4.78 17.39
CA VAL A 10 -3.87 5.50 18.02
C VAL A 10 -3.55 6.97 18.22
N GLN A 11 -2.32 7.30 18.66
CA GLN A 11 -1.87 8.69 18.78
C GLN A 11 -1.84 9.42 17.44
N LEU A 12 -1.32 8.78 16.38
CA LEU A 12 -1.30 9.36 15.03
C LEU A 12 -2.71 9.56 14.46
N GLN A 13 -3.64 8.65 14.78
CA GLN A 13 -5.05 8.73 14.37
C GLN A 13 -5.83 9.84 15.08
N LYS A 14 -5.33 10.42 16.18
CA LYS A 14 -6.01 11.55 16.84
C LYS A 14 -6.07 12.79 15.97
N ASN A 15 -5.07 13.00 15.09
CA ASN A 15 -5.06 14.11 14.17
C ASN A 15 -5.66 13.69 12.82
N THR A 16 -6.85 14.19 12.51
CA THR A 16 -7.56 13.88 11.27
C THR A 16 -6.82 14.34 10.01
N ALA A 17 -5.94 15.35 10.10
CA ALA A 17 -5.12 15.80 8.97
C ALA A 17 -4.11 14.74 8.47
N ASN A 18 -3.77 13.76 9.33
CA ASN A 18 -2.84 12.69 9.02
C ASN A 18 -3.53 11.45 8.41
N ILE A 19 -4.87 11.41 8.40
CA ILE A 19 -5.63 10.26 7.90
C ILE A 19 -5.99 10.50 6.42
N ARG A 20 -5.60 9.56 5.55
CA ARG A 20 -5.93 9.57 4.12
C ARG A 20 -6.66 8.27 3.76
N ASN A 21 -7.97 8.38 3.56
CA ASN A 21 -8.78 7.27 3.06
C ASN A 21 -8.64 7.24 1.54
N ILE A 22 -7.99 6.20 1.02
CA ILE A 22 -7.76 6.01 -0.41
C ILE A 22 -8.54 4.78 -0.87
N CYS A 23 -9.28 4.90 -1.98
CA CYS A 23 -9.95 3.80 -2.63
C CYS A 23 -9.40 3.64 -4.05
N VAL A 24 -9.06 2.41 -4.43
CA VAL A 24 -8.60 2.07 -5.77
C VAL A 24 -9.78 1.52 -6.56
N LEU A 25 -10.24 2.29 -7.54
CA LEU A 25 -11.31 1.91 -8.46
C LEU A 25 -10.71 1.71 -9.86
N ALA A 26 -11.00 0.57 -10.48
CA ALA A 26 -10.59 0.29 -11.86
C ALA A 26 -11.43 -0.85 -12.46
N HIS A 27 -11.37 -0.99 -13.79
CA HIS A 27 -12.01 -2.09 -14.51
C HIS A 27 -11.35 -3.45 -14.22
N VAL A 28 -12.08 -4.55 -14.44
CA VAL A 28 -11.57 -5.92 -14.28
C VAL A 28 -10.30 -6.07 -15.14
N ASP A 29 -9.31 -6.82 -14.64
CA ASP A 29 -8.00 -7.03 -15.27
C ASP A 29 -7.07 -5.80 -15.41
N HIS A 30 -7.43 -4.64 -14.84
CA HIS A 30 -6.55 -3.46 -14.84
C HIS A 30 -5.52 -3.43 -13.70
N GLY A 31 -5.14 -4.59 -13.16
CA GLY A 31 -4.05 -4.70 -12.19
C GLY A 31 -4.28 -4.01 -10.84
N LYS A 32 -5.53 -3.78 -10.42
CA LYS A 32 -5.87 -3.20 -9.09
C LYS A 32 -5.19 -3.96 -7.95
N THR A 33 -5.30 -5.29 -7.99
CA THR A 33 -4.74 -6.16 -6.96
C THR A 33 -3.22 -6.09 -6.95
N THR A 34 -2.60 -6.00 -8.13
CA THR A 34 -1.15 -5.80 -8.26
C THR A 34 -0.71 -4.47 -7.66
N LEU A 35 -1.44 -3.38 -7.92
CA LEU A 35 -1.14 -2.07 -7.34
C LEU A 35 -1.24 -2.10 -5.80
N ALA A 36 -2.29 -2.71 -5.27
CA ALA A 36 -2.49 -2.83 -3.83
C ALA A 36 -1.40 -3.69 -3.16
N ASP A 37 -1.05 -4.83 -3.75
CA ASP A 37 0.03 -5.68 -3.25
C ASP A 37 1.39 -4.94 -3.25
N CYS A 38 1.66 -4.13 -4.28
CA CYS A 38 2.86 -3.27 -4.30
C CYS A 38 2.86 -2.26 -3.14
N LEU A 39 1.72 -1.63 -2.83
CA LEU A 39 1.61 -0.70 -1.69
C LEU A 39 1.83 -1.40 -0.35
N ILE A 40 1.23 -2.59 -0.16
CA ILE A 40 1.39 -3.41 1.05
C ILE A 40 2.86 -3.82 1.20
N SER A 41 3.50 -4.23 0.10
CA SER A 41 4.89 -4.63 0.13
C SER A 41 5.83 -3.48 0.44
N SER A 42 5.54 -2.30 -0.10
CA SER A 42 6.31 -1.11 0.15
C SER A 42 6.28 -0.65 1.61
N ASN A 43 5.22 -1.00 2.34
CA ASN A 43 5.10 -0.77 3.78
C ASN A 43 5.76 -1.87 4.64
N GLY A 44 6.40 -2.86 4.01
CA GLY A 44 7.06 -3.97 4.70
C GLY A 44 6.11 -4.99 5.32
N ILE A 45 4.80 -4.90 5.02
CA ILE A 45 3.78 -5.84 5.52
C ILE A 45 3.92 -7.20 4.81
N ILE A 46 4.30 -7.21 3.53
CA ILE A 46 4.59 -8.42 2.75
C ILE A 46 5.94 -8.29 2.01
N SER A 47 6.60 -9.42 1.76
CA SER A 47 7.81 -9.44 0.92
C SER A 47 7.48 -9.03 -0.53
N SER A 48 8.35 -8.22 -1.14
CA SER A 48 8.22 -7.77 -2.54
C SER A 48 8.15 -8.91 -3.55
N ARG A 49 8.69 -10.08 -3.19
CA ARG A 49 8.62 -11.29 -4.02
C ARG A 49 7.24 -11.96 -4.01
N LEU A 50 6.45 -11.72 -2.96
CA LEU A 50 5.09 -12.25 -2.80
C LEU A 50 4.02 -11.25 -3.31
N ALA A 51 4.39 -9.98 -3.48
CA ALA A 51 3.53 -8.96 -4.06
C ALA A 51 3.06 -9.34 -5.48
N GLY A 52 1.76 -9.25 -5.75
CA GLY A 52 1.13 -9.56 -7.03
C GLY A 52 0.77 -11.03 -7.23
N LYS A 53 1.41 -11.95 -6.50
CA LYS A 53 1.10 -13.39 -6.52
C LYS A 53 0.15 -13.80 -5.40
N LEU A 54 0.34 -13.22 -4.21
CA LEU A 54 -0.45 -13.58 -3.05
C LEU A 54 -1.87 -13.00 -3.10
N ARG A 55 -2.07 -11.87 -3.81
CA ARG A 55 -3.32 -11.11 -3.86
C ARG A 55 -3.91 -10.92 -2.46
N TYR A 56 -3.15 -10.26 -1.61
CA TYR A 56 -3.38 -10.26 -0.15
C TYR A 56 -4.78 -9.77 0.26
N MET A 57 -5.38 -8.90 -0.55
CA MET A 57 -6.72 -8.37 -0.30
C MET A 57 -7.87 -9.29 -0.74
N ASP A 58 -7.59 -10.24 -1.64
CA ASP A 58 -8.56 -11.21 -2.15
C ASP A 58 -8.58 -12.41 -1.18
N SER A 59 -9.34 -12.27 -0.11
CA SER A 59 -9.40 -13.25 0.99
C SER A 59 -10.09 -14.57 0.63
N ARG A 60 -10.92 -14.59 -0.42
CA ARG A 60 -11.68 -15.78 -0.80
C ARG A 60 -10.97 -16.57 -1.91
N GLU A 61 -11.02 -17.89 -1.81
CA GLU A 61 -10.42 -18.77 -2.83
C GLU A 61 -11.05 -18.60 -4.23
N ASP A 62 -12.36 -18.32 -4.29
CA ASP A 62 -13.05 -18.08 -5.56
C ASP A 62 -12.61 -16.77 -6.24
N GLU A 63 -12.27 -15.74 -5.48
CA GLU A 63 -11.65 -14.50 -5.96
C GLU A 63 -10.25 -14.76 -6.55
N GLN A 64 -9.45 -15.54 -5.83
CA GLN A 64 -8.09 -15.90 -6.26
C GLN A 64 -8.07 -16.76 -7.53
N ILE A 65 -8.95 -17.77 -7.61
CA ILE A 65 -9.06 -18.62 -8.80
C ILE A 65 -9.52 -17.81 -10.02
N ARG A 66 -10.46 -16.88 -9.83
CA ARG A 66 -11.08 -16.12 -10.93
C ARG A 66 -10.32 -14.87 -11.36
N GLY A 67 -9.36 -14.37 -10.58
CA GLY A 67 -8.67 -13.13 -10.97
C GLY A 67 -9.41 -11.85 -10.59
N ILE A 68 -10.46 -11.93 -9.79
CA ILE A 68 -11.39 -10.81 -9.56
C ILE A 68 -11.50 -10.47 -8.08
N THR A 69 -11.70 -9.19 -7.80
CA THR A 69 -12.02 -8.70 -6.45
C THR A 69 -13.54 -8.56 -6.34
N MET A 70 -14.20 -9.41 -5.55
CA MET A 70 -15.66 -9.33 -5.32
C MET A 70 -15.98 -8.57 -4.03
N LYS A 71 -15.13 -8.69 -3.01
CA LYS A 71 -15.25 -7.98 -1.73
C LYS A 71 -14.19 -6.90 -1.58
N SER A 72 -14.60 -5.79 -0.97
CA SER A 72 -13.67 -4.76 -0.55
C SER A 72 -13.02 -5.16 0.77
N SER A 73 -11.70 -5.14 0.79
CA SER A 73 -10.88 -5.30 1.99
C SER A 73 -10.14 -3.99 2.24
N ALA A 74 -10.02 -3.60 3.50
CA ALA A 74 -9.30 -2.39 3.91
C ALA A 74 -8.03 -2.76 4.68
N ILE A 75 -6.97 -1.99 4.44
CA ILE A 75 -5.68 -2.13 5.10
C ILE A 75 -5.25 -0.77 5.64
N SER A 76 -4.56 -0.76 6.77
CA SER A 76 -3.92 0.44 7.29
C SER A 76 -2.47 0.46 6.83
N LEU A 77 -2.08 1.50 6.10
CA LEU A 77 -0.70 1.74 5.69
C LEU A 77 -0.15 2.89 6.52
N HIS A 78 1.04 2.70 7.08
CA HIS A 78 1.73 3.73 7.83
C HIS A 78 2.90 4.24 7.00
N TYR A 79 2.86 5.52 6.67
CA TYR A 79 3.85 6.16 5.83
C TYR A 79 4.56 7.27 6.60
N THR A 80 5.88 7.31 6.52
CA THR A 80 6.72 8.35 7.13
C THR A 80 7.45 9.11 6.04
N GLU A 81 7.61 10.43 6.15
CA GLU A 81 8.31 11.23 5.11
C GLU A 81 9.77 10.82 4.88
N ASP A 82 10.38 10.15 5.87
CA ASP A 82 11.73 9.61 5.80
C ASP A 82 11.84 8.28 5.03
N ASP A 83 10.71 7.71 4.61
CA ASP A 83 10.70 6.44 3.88
C ASP A 83 11.41 6.57 2.53
N CYS A 84 12.16 5.52 2.19
CA CYS A 84 13.02 5.45 1.01
C CYS A 84 12.27 5.71 -0.30
N ILE A 85 10.95 5.47 -0.34
CA ILE A 85 10.05 5.70 -1.48
C ILE A 85 10.05 7.18 -1.87
N VAL A 86 10.03 8.11 -0.90
CA VAL A 86 10.09 9.55 -1.14
C VAL A 86 11.44 9.95 -1.68
N LYS A 87 12.51 9.38 -1.13
CA LYS A 87 13.86 9.63 -1.62
C LYS A 87 14.00 9.16 -3.07
N MET A 88 13.40 8.03 -3.43
CA MET A 88 13.37 7.52 -4.80
C MET A 88 12.53 8.43 -5.73
N ALA A 89 11.33 8.84 -5.30
CA ALA A 89 10.44 9.70 -6.08
C ALA A 89 11.02 11.13 -6.24
N LYS A 90 11.55 11.73 -5.16
CA LYS A 90 12.22 13.04 -5.20
C LYS A 90 13.49 13.01 -6.06
N LYS A 91 14.25 11.91 -6.03
CA LYS A 91 15.44 11.74 -6.88
C LYS A 91 15.09 11.61 -8.37
N PHE A 92 13.88 11.18 -8.70
CA PHE A 92 13.38 11.18 -10.09
C PHE A 92 12.89 12.55 -10.55
N THR A 93 12.36 13.39 -9.66
CA THR A 93 11.86 14.74 -10.00
C THR A 93 12.91 15.84 -9.97
N ILE A 94 14.10 15.62 -9.39
CA ILE A 94 15.18 16.62 -9.35
C ILE A 94 16.31 16.20 -10.28
N ASN A 95 16.08 16.36 -11.57
CA ASN A 95 17.17 16.64 -12.50
C ASN A 95 16.75 17.78 -13.44
N PRO A 96 16.60 19.03 -12.92
CA PRO A 96 16.68 20.18 -13.81
C PRO A 96 18.11 20.21 -14.33
N LYS A 97 18.26 19.91 -15.62
CA LYS A 97 19.54 19.99 -16.34
C LYS A 97 20.24 21.29 -15.96
N SER A 98 21.44 21.15 -15.39
CA SER A 98 22.44 22.20 -15.35
C SER A 98 22.99 22.40 -16.77
N SER A 99 22.63 23.48 -17.44
CA SER A 99 23.36 24.10 -18.56
C SER A 99 22.95 25.57 -18.64
#